data_AF-A0A7S1SYE9-F1
#
_entry.id   AF-A0A7S1SYE9-F1
#
_cell.length_a   1.000
_cell.length_b   1.000
_cell.length_c   1.000
_cell.angle_alpha   90.00
_cell.angle_beta   90.00
_cell.angle_gamma   90.00
#
_symmetry.space_group_name_H-M   'P 1'
#
loop_
_entity.id
_entity.type
_entity.pdbx_description
1 polymer ?
#
loop_
_entity_poly.entity_id
_entity_poly.type
_entity_poly.pdbx_seq_one_letter_code
_entity_poly.pdbx_strand_id
1 'polypeptide(L)'
;VSQGEVVNLIHGHKSLDGAQEIVPGIYCGGERDAIRAVRDDQLTSSDFRFFAGCMVWQPGQLAEEIAGGGWISAASSRSLVLKQCLGLPTPLWKEAMELMGGEYGATARGVYGDTKP
;
A
#
# COMPACT_ATOMS: atom_id res chain seq x y z
N VAL A 1 -11.22 -25.23 -13.57
CA VAL A 1 -10.49 -24.80 -12.36
C VAL A 1 -10.64 -23.29 -12.29
N SER A 2 -11.37 -22.77 -11.30
CA SER A 2 -11.45 -21.32 -11.06
C SER A 2 -10.02 -20.79 -10.90
N GLN A 3 -9.61 -19.84 -11.74
CA GLN A 3 -8.33 -19.16 -11.56
C GLN A 3 -8.37 -18.52 -10.17
N GLY A 4 -7.59 -19.06 -9.24
CA GLY A 4 -7.51 -18.54 -7.88
C GLY A 4 -7.09 -17.08 -7.96
N GLU A 5 -7.81 -16.20 -7.27
CA GLU A 5 -7.39 -14.82 -7.09
C GLU A 5 -5.97 -14.83 -6.53
N VAL A 6 -5.06 -14.13 -7.20
CA VAL A 6 -3.69 -13.96 -6.70
C VAL A 6 -3.79 -13.12 -5.44
N VAL A 7 -3.49 -13.72 -4.29
CA VAL A 7 -3.43 -13.01 -3.01
C VAL A 7 -1.95 -12.74 -2.70
N ASN A 8 -1.62 -11.46 -2.49
CA ASN A 8 -0.27 -11.03 -2.16
C ASN A 8 -0.20 -10.64 -0.68
N LEU A 9 0.77 -11.20 0.05
CA LEU A 9 1.09 -10.80 1.41
C LEU A 9 2.17 -9.71 1.41
N ILE A 10 1.88 -8.52 1.90
CA ILE A 10 2.82 -7.40 2.01
C ILE A 10 3.11 -7.08 3.47
N HIS A 11 4.38 -6.92 3.82
CA HIS A 11 4.85 -6.67 5.18
C HIS A 11 6.25 -6.05 5.20
N GLY A 12 6.77 -5.78 6.41
CA GLY A 12 8.08 -5.15 6.62
C GLY A 12 9.17 -6.07 7.21
N HIS A 13 8.95 -7.39 7.20
CA HIS A 13 9.77 -8.35 7.96
C HIS A 13 10.72 -9.13 7.05
N LYS A 14 12.01 -8.77 7.06
CA LYS A 14 13.05 -9.43 6.25
C LYS A 14 13.29 -10.91 6.61
N SER A 15 13.05 -11.28 7.86
CA SER A 15 13.43 -12.59 8.41
C SER A 15 12.47 -13.72 8.05
N LEU A 16 11.38 -13.44 7.32
CA LEU A 16 10.40 -14.47 6.98
C LEU A 16 10.85 -15.28 5.77
N ASP A 17 10.87 -16.60 5.93
CA ASP A 17 11.27 -17.51 4.87
C ASP A 17 10.29 -17.44 3.69
N GLY A 18 10.83 -17.23 2.48
CA GLY A 18 10.04 -17.06 1.26
C GLY A 18 9.54 -15.63 1.01
N ALA A 19 9.91 -14.66 1.85
CA ALA A 19 9.66 -13.25 1.59
C ALA A 19 10.70 -12.67 0.62
N GLN A 20 10.24 -11.94 -0.39
CA GLN A 20 11.08 -11.24 -1.36
C GLN A 20 10.98 -9.73 -1.15
N GLU A 21 12.11 -9.04 -1.11
CA GLU A 21 12.14 -7.57 -1.08
C GLU A 21 11.72 -7.01 -2.44
N ILE A 22 10.65 -6.21 -2.46
CA ILE A 22 10.12 -5.57 -3.69
C ILE A 22 10.56 -4.11 -3.80
N VAL A 23 10.68 -3.42 -2.66
CA VAL A 23 11.31 -2.12 -2.51
C VAL A 23 11.99 -2.09 -1.14
N PRO A 24 13.00 -1.24 -0.90
CA PRO A 24 13.76 -1.26 0.35
C PRO A 24 12.88 -1.27 1.62
N GLY A 25 12.98 -2.36 2.39
CA GLY A 25 12.23 -2.55 3.63
C GLY A 25 10.76 -2.97 3.47
N ILE A 26 10.28 -3.27 2.26
CA ILE A 26 8.95 -3.82 1.99
C ILE A 26 9.10 -5.15 1.27
N TYR A 27 8.44 -6.15 1.82
CA TYR A 27 8.57 -7.54 1.39
C TYR A 27 7.21 -8.09 0.96
N CYS A 28 7.26 -9.00 -0.02
CA CYS A 28 6.13 -9.74 -0.54
C CYS A 28 6.35 -11.24 -0.38
N GLY A 29 5.32 -11.99 0.03
CA GLY A 29 5.36 -13.44 0.23
C GLY A 29 5.63 -13.85 1.69
N GLY A 30 6.08 -15.09 1.91
CA GLY A 30 6.42 -15.60 3.24
C GLY A 30 5.22 -15.99 4.10
N GLU A 31 4.09 -16.35 3.50
CA GLU A 31 2.80 -16.54 4.18
C GLU A 31 2.87 -17.66 5.23
N ARG A 32 3.50 -18.79 4.89
CA ARG A 32 3.63 -19.92 5.82
C ARG A 32 4.39 -19.55 7.08
N ASP A 33 5.39 -18.68 6.93
CA ASP A 33 6.24 -18.28 8.04
C ASP A 33 5.61 -17.15 8.86
N ALA A 34 4.95 -16.19 8.19
CA ALA A 34 4.10 -15.20 8.83
C ALA A 34 3.02 -15.86 9.72
N ILE A 35 2.32 -16.88 9.21
CA ILE A 35 1.30 -17.61 9.97
C ILE A 35 1.90 -18.28 11.22
N ARG A 36 3.10 -18.88 11.10
CA ARG A 36 3.80 -19.48 12.24
C ARG A 36 4.19 -18.42 13.26
N ALA A 37 4.84 -17.33 12.83
CA ALA A 37 5.26 -16.25 13.70
C ALA A 37 4.09 -15.59 14.45
N VAL A 38 2.93 -15.44 13.81
CA VAL A 38 1.72 -14.93 14.47
C VAL A 38 1.13 -15.95 15.44
N ARG A 39 1.10 -17.24 15.08
CA ARG A 39 0.61 -18.31 15.97
C ARG A 39 1.46 -18.46 17.23
N ASP A 40 2.76 -18.25 17.10
CA ASP A 40 3.75 -18.38 18.17
C ASP A 40 3.97 -17.06 18.94
N ASP A 41 3.09 -16.07 18.74
CA ASP A 41 3.12 -14.72 19.37
C ASP A 41 4.44 -13.93 19.15
N GLN A 42 5.20 -14.27 18.11
CA GLN A 42 6.45 -13.56 17.76
C GLN A 42 6.19 -12.28 16.98
N LEU A 43 5.13 -12.27 16.17
CA LEU A 43 4.69 -11.13 15.36
C LEU A 43 3.18 -10.95 15.50
N THR A 44 2.68 -9.74 15.21
CA THR A 44 1.25 -9.45 15.29
C THR A 44 0.59 -9.56 13.92
N SER A 45 -0.67 -9.99 13.87
CA SER A 45 -1.45 -10.02 12.62
C SER A 45 -1.57 -8.64 11.96
N SER A 46 -1.45 -7.55 12.74
CA SER A 46 -1.45 -6.17 12.22
C SER A 46 -0.21 -5.81 11.39
N ASP A 47 0.85 -6.61 11.44
CA ASP A 47 2.07 -6.39 10.64
C ASP A 47 1.89 -6.77 9.16
N PHE A 48 0.80 -7.47 8.84
CA PHE A 48 0.59 -8.14 7.58
C PHE A 48 -0.62 -7.58 6.83
N ARG A 49 -0.50 -7.45 5.50
CA ARG A 49 -1.63 -7.10 4.62
C ARG A 49 -1.79 -8.12 3.52
N PHE A 50 -3.03 -8.52 3.28
CA PHE A 50 -3.39 -9.35 2.13
C PHE A 50 -4.09 -8.48 1.09
N PHE A 51 -3.59 -8.52 -0.14
CA PHE A 51 -4.18 -7.84 -1.29
C PHE A 51 -4.63 -8.88 -2.31
N ALA A 52 -5.91 -8.85 -2.68
CA ALA A 52 -6.44 -9.68 -3.75
C ALA A 52 -6.27 -8.97 -5.10
N GLY A 53 -5.64 -9.65 -6.05
CA GLY A 53 -5.32 -9.13 -7.37
C GLY A 53 -4.09 -8.23 -7.39
N CYS A 54 -3.86 -7.66 -8.57
CA CYS A 54 -2.81 -6.67 -8.82
C CYS A 54 -3.20 -5.81 -10.02
N MET A 55 -2.64 -4.61 -10.11
CA MET A 55 -2.66 -3.83 -11.35
C MET A 55 -1.38 -4.13 -12.12
N VAL A 56 -1.52 -4.40 -13.42
CA VAL A 56 -0.42 -4.71 -14.31
C VAL A 56 -0.49 -3.77 -15.50
N TRP A 57 0.63 -3.12 -15.79
CA TRP A 57 0.77 -2.24 -16.93
C TRP A 57 1.58 -2.91 -18.02
N GLN A 58 1.19 -2.67 -19.27
CA GLN A 58 2.06 -2.96 -20.41
C GLN A 58 3.28 -2.02 -20.40
N PRO A 59 4.38 -2.39 -21.07
CA PRO A 59 5.55 -1.53 -21.19
C PRO A 59 5.16 -0.13 -21.71
N GLY A 60 5.53 0.93 -20.97
CA GLY A 60 5.22 2.31 -21.32
C GLY A 60 3.85 2.83 -20.84
N GLN A 61 2.86 1.96 -20.62
CA GLN A 61 1.48 2.35 -20.31
C GLN A 61 1.38 3.21 -19.05
N LEU A 62 2.05 2.83 -17.95
CA LEU A 62 2.02 3.63 -16.71
C LEU A 62 2.57 5.05 -16.94
N ALA A 63 3.62 5.20 -17.75
CA ALA A 63 4.20 6.51 -18.04
C ALA A 63 3.23 7.38 -18.87
N GLU A 64 2.53 6.78 -19.83
CA GLU A 64 1.49 7.46 -20.61
C GLU A 64 0.30 7.88 -19.72
N GLU A 65 -0.16 7.01 -18.82
CA GLU A 65 -1.25 7.32 -17.91
C GLU A 65 -0.88 8.44 -16.91
N ILE A 66 0.37 8.47 -16.42
CA ILE A 66 0.88 9.57 -15.59
C ILE A 66 0.92 10.87 -16.41
N ALA A 67 1.47 10.85 -17.63
CA ALA A 67 1.55 12.02 -18.50
C ALA A 67 0.15 12.56 -18.88
N GLY A 68 -0.85 11.66 -18.99
CA GLY A 68 -2.25 11.98 -19.23
C GLY A 68 -3.02 12.42 -17.99
N GLY A 69 -2.40 12.49 -16.81
CA GLY A 69 -3.04 12.90 -15.55
C GLY A 69 -3.95 11.82 -14.92
N GLY A 70 -3.87 10.57 -15.37
CA GLY A 70 -4.60 9.44 -14.79
C GLY A 70 -4.04 8.99 -13.43
N TRP A 71 -2.77 9.27 -13.15
CA TRP A 71 -2.10 8.95 -11.89
C TRP A 71 -1.26 10.12 -11.38
N ILE A 72 -1.18 10.23 -10.05
CA ILE A 72 -0.30 11.15 -9.35
C ILE A 72 0.82 10.34 -8.70
N SER A 73 2.07 10.68 -9.01
CA SER A 73 3.24 10.03 -8.40
C SER A 73 3.56 10.65 -7.04
N ALA A 74 3.67 9.82 -6.00
CA ALA A 74 3.99 10.25 -4.64
C ALA A 74 5.21 9.49 -4.10
N ALA A 75 6.24 10.23 -3.67
CA ALA A 75 7.30 9.63 -2.86
C ALA A 75 6.70 9.21 -1.51
N SER A 76 6.79 7.93 -1.19
CA SER A 76 6.08 7.35 -0.04
C SER A 76 7.06 6.68 0.92
N SER A 77 6.88 6.93 2.21
CA SER A 77 7.65 6.23 3.26
C SER A 77 7.13 4.81 3.44
N ARG A 78 8.00 3.92 3.92
CA ARG A 78 7.61 2.57 4.36
C ARG A 78 6.45 2.60 5.35
N SER A 79 6.44 3.54 6.28
CA SER A 79 5.38 3.66 7.28
C SER A 79 4.02 4.00 6.67
N LEU A 80 3.98 4.79 5.59
CA LEU A 80 2.75 5.12 4.89
C LEU A 80 2.24 3.92 4.08
N VAL A 81 3.12 3.25 3.33
CA VAL A 81 2.76 2.08 2.50
C VAL A 81 2.27 0.91 3.36
N LEU A 82 2.91 0.69 4.52
CA LEU A 82 2.55 -0.34 5.48
C LEU A 82 1.57 0.17 6.56
N LYS A 83 0.85 1.27 6.34
CA LYS A 83 -0.14 1.80 7.31
C LYS A 83 -1.45 1.04 7.26
N GLN A 84 -1.99 0.59 8.40
CA GLN A 84 -3.28 -0.11 8.42
C GLN A 84 -4.37 0.84 7.95
N CYS A 85 -5.02 0.52 6.84
CA CYS A 85 -5.93 1.44 6.15
C CYS A 85 -7.41 1.15 6.40
N LEU A 86 -7.73 -0.01 6.98
CA LEU A 86 -9.10 -0.34 7.38
C LEU A 86 -9.49 0.45 8.64
N GLY A 87 -10.58 1.21 8.55
CA GLY A 87 -11.14 1.95 9.68
C GLY A 87 -10.35 3.19 10.11
N LEU A 88 -9.49 3.75 9.24
CA LEU A 88 -8.79 5.00 9.56
C LEU A 88 -9.78 6.17 9.69
N PRO A 89 -9.57 7.08 10.67
CA PRO A 89 -10.38 8.29 10.78
C PRO A 89 -10.19 9.23 9.58
N THR A 90 -9.02 9.18 8.97
CA THR A 90 -8.66 9.92 7.76
C THR A 90 -8.35 8.89 6.67
N PRO A 91 -9.08 8.90 5.53
CA PRO A 91 -8.79 7.99 4.43
C PRO A 91 -7.33 8.11 3.97
N LEU A 92 -6.68 6.98 3.65
CA LEU A 92 -5.25 6.97 3.29
C LEU A 92 -4.94 7.86 2.09
N TRP A 93 -5.85 7.95 1.10
CA TRP A 93 -5.70 8.84 -0.04
C TRP A 93 -5.66 10.31 0.38
N LYS A 94 -6.55 10.72 1.31
CA LYS A 94 -6.57 12.10 1.85
C LYS A 94 -5.25 12.42 2.53
N GLU A 95 -4.81 11.54 3.42
CA GLU A 95 -3.55 11.70 4.16
C GLU A 95 -2.35 11.80 3.21
N ALA A 96 -2.26 10.92 2.21
CA ALA A 96 -1.17 10.95 1.23
C ALA A 96 -1.14 12.27 0.43
N MET A 97 -2.30 12.73 -0.05
CA MET A 97 -2.41 13.98 -0.79
C MET A 97 -2.12 15.21 0.08
N GLU A 98 -2.54 15.20 1.35
CA GLU A 98 -2.20 16.26 2.31
C GLU A 98 -0.71 16.30 2.64
N LEU A 99 -0.05 15.13 2.76
CA LEU A 99 1.40 15.03 2.94
C LEU A 99 2.18 15.54 1.73
N MET A 100 1.67 15.36 0.51
CA MET A 100 2.24 15.96 -0.70
C MET A 100 2.15 17.50 -0.69
N GLY A 101 1.21 18.06 0.09
CA GLY A 101 1.07 19.50 0.28
C GLY A 101 0.63 20.24 -0.99
N GLY A 102 0.82 21.56 -0.99
CA GLY A 102 0.53 22.42 -2.14
C GLY A 102 -0.88 22.24 -2.70
N GLU A 103 -0.95 22.11 -4.03
CA GLU A 103 -2.19 21.87 -4.76
C GLU A 103 -2.82 20.51 -4.42
N TYR A 104 -2.04 19.45 -4.22
CA TYR A 104 -2.54 18.12 -3.88
C TYR A 104 -3.29 18.12 -2.56
N GLY A 105 -2.72 18.77 -1.54
CA GLY A 105 -3.38 18.92 -0.26
C GLY A 105 -4.64 19.79 -0.35
N ALA A 106 -4.64 20.81 -1.22
CA ALA A 106 -5.83 21.62 -1.48
C ALA A 106 -6.94 20.79 -2.16
N THR A 107 -6.59 19.96 -3.15
CA THR A 107 -7.50 19.01 -3.80
C THR A 107 -8.12 18.07 -2.78
N ALA A 108 -7.32 17.48 -1.89
CA ALA A 108 -7.83 16.57 -0.85
C ALA A 108 -8.85 17.26 0.06
N ARG A 109 -8.54 18.44 0.59
CA ARG A 109 -9.47 19.21 1.43
C ARG A 109 -10.74 19.60 0.69
N GLY A 110 -10.64 19.94 -0.60
CA GLY A 110 -11.80 20.22 -1.45
C GLY A 110 -12.71 19.00 -1.63
N VAL A 111 -12.13 17.81 -1.87
CA VAL A 111 -12.88 16.55 -2.04
C VAL A 111 -13.60 16.13 -0.76
N TYR A 112 -12.98 16.32 0.41
CA TYR A 112 -13.57 15.93 1.70
C TYR A 112 -14.32 17.05 2.43
N GLY A 113 -14.40 18.25 1.85
CA GLY A 113 -15.15 19.37 2.42
C GLY A 113 -14.50 20.02 3.64
N ASP A 114 -13.19 19.85 3.84
CA ASP A 114 -12.44 20.52 4.93
C ASP A 114 -12.06 21.97 4.58
N THR A 115 -12.85 22.63 3.73
CA THR A 115 -12.61 24.03 3.39
C THR A 115 -12.68 24.86 4.66
N LYS A 116 -11.52 25.42 5.05
CA LYS A 116 -11.44 26.39 6.14
C LYS A 116 -12.46 27.51 5.86
N PRO A 117 -13.23 27.96 6.85
CA PRO A 117 -14.10 29.13 6.69
C PRO A 117 -13.31 30.37 6.26
#